data_AF-A0A534STW8-F1
#
_entry.id   AF-A0A534STW8-F1
#
_cell.length_a   1.000
_cell.length_b   1.000
_cell.length_c   1.000
_cell.angle_alpha   90.00
_cell.angle_beta   90.00
_cell.angle_gamma   90.00
#
_symmetry.space_group_name_H-M   'P 1'
#
loop_
_entity.id
_entity.type
_entity.pdbx_description
1 polymer ?
#
loop_
_entity_poly.entity_id
_entity_poly.type
_entity_poly.pdbx_seq_one_letter_code
_entity_poly.pdbx_strand_id
1 'polypeptide(L)'
;MRRGVVAMAVAWAVVLGAARVGLARGEHEINDDQLEVEMARNRALAAYVARNGKPDLAESRELADRPPWDDHEVTLYYLGIRKEIGFARAWILGQPTVHLERYERPLSDADVAALWKRARHRPASKDVDPAPGSPPAAAGAAEHAEGAAPRAEAAAGPAERAEQAAQRAEAAASRLEAAAAEAEHAADRAEAASDAMETAVQTARRK
;
A
#
# COMPACT_ATOMS: atom_id res chain seq x y z
N MET A 1 34.18 34.48 -38.88
CA MET A 1 33.67 35.73 -38.26
C MET A 1 32.18 35.81 -38.63
N ARG A 2 31.15 35.85 -37.79
CA ARG A 2 30.86 36.08 -36.35
C ARG A 2 29.56 35.27 -36.09
N ARG A 3 29.46 34.33 -35.15
CA ARG A 3 29.03 34.45 -33.73
C ARG A 3 27.83 35.39 -33.47
N GLY A 4 26.80 34.87 -32.78
CA GLY A 4 25.71 35.63 -32.15
C GLY A 4 24.43 34.81 -31.94
N VAL A 5 24.45 33.74 -31.14
CA VAL A 5 23.81 33.66 -29.78
C VAL A 5 22.27 33.73 -29.82
N VAL A 6 21.64 32.55 -29.76
CA VAL A 6 20.23 32.36 -29.45
C VAL A 6 20.07 32.44 -27.93
N ALA A 7 19.41 33.47 -27.44
CA ALA A 7 19.08 33.63 -26.02
C ALA A 7 17.96 32.65 -25.65
N MET A 8 18.32 31.63 -24.88
CA MET A 8 17.38 30.67 -24.30
C MET A 8 16.84 31.27 -22.99
N ALA A 9 15.63 31.83 -23.02
CA ALA A 9 14.93 32.26 -21.81
C ALA A 9 14.19 31.06 -21.20
N VAL A 10 14.84 30.41 -20.24
CA VAL A 10 14.21 29.42 -19.37
C VAL A 10 13.38 30.18 -18.33
N ALA A 11 12.07 30.29 -18.58
CA ALA A 11 11.14 30.81 -17.59
C ALA A 11 10.81 29.70 -16.57
N TRP A 12 11.38 29.83 -15.38
CA TRP A 12 10.98 29.08 -14.19
C TRP A 12 9.52 29.42 -13.83
N ALA A 13 8.61 28.50 -14.10
CA ALA A 13 7.24 28.58 -13.61
C ALA A 13 7.24 28.13 -12.13
N VAL A 14 7.21 29.10 -11.23
CA VAL A 14 6.83 28.92 -9.83
C VAL A 14 5.36 28.50 -9.82
N VAL A 15 5.10 27.20 -9.63
CA VAL A 15 3.74 26.69 -9.41
C VAL A 15 3.40 26.95 -7.94
N LEU A 16 2.86 28.14 -7.70
CA LEU A 16 2.12 28.48 -6.49
C LEU A 16 0.85 27.63 -6.42
N GLY A 17 0.57 27.13 -5.22
CA GLY A 17 -0.55 26.25 -4.91
C GLY A 17 -1.88 26.80 -5.42
N ALA A 18 -2.48 26.06 -6.34
CA ALA A 18 -3.88 26.18 -6.68
C ALA A 18 -4.61 24.98 -6.09
N ALA A 19 -5.54 25.27 -5.18
CA ALA A 19 -6.52 24.35 -4.67
C ALA A 19 -7.12 23.52 -5.81
N ARG A 20 -6.97 22.20 -5.73
CA ARG A 20 -7.61 21.24 -6.64
C ARG A 20 -9.09 21.18 -6.27
N VAL A 21 -9.90 22.05 -6.88
CA VAL A 21 -11.37 21.95 -6.84
C VAL A 21 -11.87 21.63 -8.24
N GLY A 22 -12.30 20.38 -8.41
CA GLY A 22 -13.44 20.03 -9.26
C GLY A 22 -13.17 19.53 -10.69
N LEU A 23 -13.33 18.22 -10.88
CA LEU A 23 -14.15 17.54 -11.92
C LEU A 23 -13.54 16.17 -12.32
N ALA A 24 -13.61 15.21 -11.42
CA ALA A 24 -13.62 13.78 -11.75
C ALA A 24 -14.74 13.16 -10.91
N ARG A 25 -15.45 12.16 -11.44
CA ARG A 25 -16.43 11.38 -10.68
C ARG A 25 -15.78 10.96 -9.35
N GLY A 26 -16.52 11.28 -8.29
CA GLY A 26 -15.98 11.84 -7.06
C GLY A 26 -15.15 10.89 -6.22
N GLU A 27 -14.06 11.42 -5.67
CA GLU A 27 -13.45 10.89 -4.45
C GLU A 27 -14.56 10.65 -3.42
N HIS A 28 -14.75 9.39 -3.04
CA HIS A 28 -15.79 9.00 -2.09
C HIS A 28 -15.18 8.20 -0.95
N GLU A 29 -15.59 8.53 0.27
CA GLU A 29 -15.19 7.79 1.46
C GLU A 29 -15.88 6.43 1.45
N ILE A 30 -15.11 5.37 1.69
CA ILE A 30 -15.63 4.02 1.79
C ILE A 30 -15.76 3.62 3.26
N ASN A 31 -16.87 2.98 3.60
CA ASN A 31 -17.09 2.45 4.94
C ASN A 31 -16.36 1.11 5.15
N ASP A 32 -16.43 0.57 6.36
CA ASP A 32 -15.77 -0.69 6.73
C ASP A 32 -16.20 -1.86 5.84
N ASP A 33 -17.49 -2.01 5.55
CA ASP A 33 -17.99 -3.11 4.72
C ASP A 33 -17.48 -3.02 3.27
N GLN A 34 -17.45 -1.79 2.71
CA GLN A 34 -16.88 -1.53 1.39
C GLN A 34 -15.36 -1.74 1.38
N LEU A 35 -14.67 -1.40 2.47
CA LEU A 35 -13.24 -1.67 2.61
C LEU A 35 -12.97 -3.18 2.63
N GLU A 36 -13.79 -3.99 3.31
CA GLU A 36 -13.67 -5.46 3.29
C GLU A 36 -13.86 -6.02 1.86
N VAL A 37 -14.82 -5.47 1.10
CA VAL A 37 -15.00 -5.84 -0.32
C VAL A 37 -13.75 -5.52 -1.15
N GLU A 38 -13.13 -4.36 -0.93
CA GLU A 38 -11.90 -4.01 -1.65
C GLU A 38 -10.68 -4.81 -1.19
N MET A 39 -10.60 -5.17 0.09
CA MET A 39 -9.58 -6.09 0.61
C MET A 39 -9.71 -7.49 0.00
N ALA A 40 -10.93 -7.99 -0.19
CA ALA A 40 -11.16 -9.28 -0.86
C ALA A 40 -10.65 -9.28 -2.32
N ARG A 41 -10.65 -8.11 -2.97
CA ARG A 41 -10.21 -7.95 -4.35
C ARG A 41 -8.75 -7.54 -4.50
N ASN A 42 -8.13 -6.94 -3.46
CA ASN A 42 -6.74 -6.50 -3.48
C ASN A 42 -5.97 -7.11 -2.30
N ARG A 43 -5.20 -8.16 -2.59
CA ARG A 43 -4.42 -8.87 -1.57
C ARG A 43 -3.35 -8.00 -0.89
N ALA A 44 -2.78 -7.02 -1.59
CA ALA A 44 -1.79 -6.12 -1.01
C ALA A 44 -2.43 -5.19 0.04
N LEU A 45 -3.61 -4.65 -0.30
CA LEU A 45 -4.45 -3.87 0.63
C LEU A 45 -4.81 -4.71 1.86
N ALA A 46 -5.33 -5.92 1.66
CA ALA A 46 -5.70 -6.80 2.77
C ALA A 46 -4.52 -7.13 3.68
N ALA A 47 -3.36 -7.45 3.08
CA ALA A 47 -2.16 -7.76 3.84
C ALA A 47 -1.63 -6.53 4.60
N TYR A 48 -1.78 -5.32 4.06
CA TYR A 48 -1.40 -4.10 4.75
C TYR A 48 -2.29 -3.83 5.97
N VAL A 49 -3.62 -3.90 5.79
CA VAL A 49 -4.59 -3.71 6.88
C VAL A 49 -4.43 -4.78 7.96
N ALA A 50 -4.20 -6.04 7.59
CA ALA A 50 -3.96 -7.11 8.55
C ALA A 50 -2.72 -6.89 9.43
N ARG A 51 -1.67 -6.23 8.89
CA ARG A 51 -0.45 -5.93 9.64
C ARG A 51 -0.54 -4.66 10.48
N ASN A 52 -1.22 -3.63 9.98
CA ASN A 52 -1.21 -2.29 10.57
C ASN A 52 -2.50 -1.93 11.33
N GLY A 53 -3.52 -2.79 11.26
CA GLY A 53 -4.86 -2.52 11.77
C GLY A 53 -5.71 -1.72 10.78
N LYS A 54 -6.98 -1.51 11.18
CA LYS A 54 -7.94 -0.73 10.39
C LYS A 54 -7.52 0.74 10.26
N PRO A 55 -7.68 1.35 9.08
CA PRO A 55 -7.40 2.77 8.88
C PRO A 55 -8.45 3.64 9.60
N ASP A 56 -8.10 4.89 9.89
CA ASP A 56 -9.03 5.88 10.46
C ASP A 56 -10.05 6.35 9.41
N LEU A 57 -9.61 6.42 8.14
CA LEU A 57 -10.40 6.82 6.99
C LEU A 57 -9.93 6.03 5.76
N ALA A 58 -10.87 5.64 4.90
CA ALA A 58 -10.58 5.06 3.61
C ALA A 58 -11.37 5.79 2.52
N GLU A 59 -10.75 6.01 1.37
CA GLU A 59 -11.37 6.67 0.22
C GLU A 59 -11.16 5.83 -1.04
N SER A 60 -12.17 5.79 -1.90
CA SER A 60 -12.06 5.32 -3.27
C SER A 60 -12.02 6.52 -4.21
N ARG A 61 -11.03 6.53 -5.10
CA ARG A 61 -10.83 7.58 -6.09
C ARG A 61 -10.73 6.97 -7.47
N GLU A 62 -11.55 7.46 -8.39
CA GLU A 62 -11.46 7.04 -9.79
C GLU A 62 -10.10 7.41 -10.41
N LEU A 63 -9.55 6.48 -11.18
CA LEU A 63 -8.39 6.69 -12.01
C LEU A 63 -8.86 7.13 -13.38
N ALA A 64 -8.60 8.39 -13.72
CA ALA A 64 -9.05 9.06 -14.94
C ALA A 64 -8.35 8.56 -16.23
N ASP A 65 -8.39 7.25 -16.51
CA ASP A 65 -7.89 6.55 -17.70
C ASP A 65 -6.38 6.32 -17.76
N ARG A 66 -5.92 5.12 -17.35
CA ARG A 66 -4.77 4.42 -17.99
C ARG A 66 -4.82 2.91 -17.75
N PRO A 67 -5.09 2.09 -18.78
CA PRO A 67 -4.48 0.77 -18.82
C PRO A 67 -2.98 0.87 -18.50
N PRO A 68 -2.40 -0.03 -17.69
CA PRO A 68 -3.02 -1.26 -17.19
C PRO A 68 -3.87 -1.08 -15.92
N TRP A 69 -3.99 0.11 -15.33
CA TRP A 69 -4.65 0.27 -14.03
C TRP A 69 -6.17 0.04 -14.09
N ASP A 70 -6.69 -0.39 -12.96
CA ASP A 70 -8.13 -0.51 -12.72
C ASP A 70 -8.82 0.87 -12.71
N ASP A 71 -10.15 0.87 -12.64
CA ASP A 71 -10.98 2.07 -12.67
C ASP A 71 -10.85 2.95 -11.41
N HIS A 72 -10.36 2.42 -10.29
CA HIS A 72 -10.19 3.18 -9.06
C HIS A 72 -8.97 2.75 -8.22
N GLU A 73 -8.55 3.68 -7.35
CA GLU A 73 -7.57 3.51 -6.29
C GLU A 73 -8.26 3.62 -4.94
N VAL A 74 -7.86 2.77 -3.98
CA VAL A 74 -8.26 2.85 -2.59
C VAL A 74 -7.14 3.49 -1.78
N THR A 75 -7.41 4.64 -1.17
CA THR A 75 -6.46 5.35 -0.30
C THR A 75 -6.82 5.13 1.15
N LEU A 76 -5.84 4.69 1.95
CA LEU A 76 -5.95 4.50 3.39
C LEU A 76 -5.27 5.65 4.12
N TYR A 77 -5.93 6.20 5.13
CA TYR A 77 -5.37 7.22 6.01
C TYR A 77 -5.27 6.70 7.44
N TYR A 78 -4.04 6.70 7.96
CA TYR A 78 -3.74 6.44 9.36
C TYR A 78 -3.32 7.75 10.00
N LEU A 79 -4.29 8.50 10.53
CA LEU A 79 -4.13 9.86 11.02
C LEU A 79 -3.25 9.91 12.28
N GLY A 80 -3.32 8.88 13.13
CA GLY A 80 -2.49 8.78 14.34
C GLY A 80 -0.99 8.73 14.05
N ILE A 81 -0.60 8.06 12.96
CA ILE A 81 0.79 7.96 12.49
C ILE A 81 1.08 8.84 11.28
N ARG A 82 0.12 9.68 10.87
CA ARG A 82 0.21 10.64 9.76
C ARG A 82 0.63 9.99 8.45
N LYS A 83 0.01 8.86 8.09
CA LYS A 83 0.31 8.16 6.84
C LYS A 83 -0.90 8.08 5.91
N GLU A 84 -0.60 8.20 4.63
CA GLU A 84 -1.50 7.98 3.50
C GLU A 84 -0.89 6.92 2.59
N ILE A 85 -1.67 5.90 2.25
CA ILE A 85 -1.21 4.80 1.40
C ILE A 85 -2.25 4.52 0.33
N GLY A 86 -1.86 4.61 -0.94
CA GLY A 86 -2.72 4.34 -2.09
C GLY A 86 -2.53 2.93 -2.62
N PHE A 87 -3.62 2.20 -2.84
CA PHE A 87 -3.65 0.85 -3.42
C PHE A 87 -4.43 0.84 -4.72
N ALA A 88 -3.88 0.18 -5.73
CA ALA A 88 -4.54 0.02 -7.02
C ALA A 88 -4.33 -1.40 -7.56
N ARG A 89 -5.18 -1.82 -8.49
CA ARG A 89 -5.00 -3.05 -9.26
C ARG A 89 -4.55 -2.72 -10.67
N ALA A 90 -3.78 -3.63 -11.28
CA ALA A 90 -3.37 -3.52 -12.67
C ALA A 90 -3.71 -4.79 -13.46
N TRP A 91 -4.28 -4.57 -14.62
CA TRP A 91 -4.61 -5.50 -15.70
C TRP A 91 -3.44 -5.63 -16.66
N ILE A 92 -2.72 -6.75 -16.59
CA ILE A 92 -1.64 -7.07 -17.53
C ILE A 92 -2.18 -8.10 -18.51
N LEU A 93 -2.11 -7.81 -19.81
CA LEU A 93 -2.58 -8.69 -20.89
C LEU A 93 -4.07 -9.11 -20.76
N GLY A 94 -4.92 -8.23 -20.24
CA GLY A 94 -6.36 -8.48 -20.10
C GLY A 94 -6.77 -9.33 -18.90
N GLN A 95 -5.83 -9.71 -18.03
CA GLN A 95 -6.11 -10.37 -16.74
C GLN A 95 -5.83 -9.41 -15.58
N PRO A 96 -6.69 -9.35 -14.54
CA PRO A 96 -6.48 -8.51 -13.36
C PRO A 96 -5.47 -9.23 -12.45
N THR A 97 -4.21 -9.25 -12.88
CA THR A 97 -3.24 -10.19 -12.28
C THR A 97 -2.49 -9.57 -11.12
N VAL A 98 -2.41 -8.24 -11.03
CA VAL A 98 -1.46 -7.61 -10.09
C VAL A 98 -2.18 -6.68 -9.11
N HIS A 99 -2.03 -7.01 -7.83
CA HIS A 99 -2.45 -6.21 -6.69
C HIS A 99 -1.26 -5.43 -6.17
N LEU A 100 -1.34 -4.10 -6.11
CA LEU A 100 -0.19 -3.25 -5.87
C LEU A 100 -0.49 -2.20 -4.80
N GLU A 101 0.51 -1.96 -3.95
CA GLU A 101 0.67 -0.67 -3.29
C GLU A 101 1.22 0.32 -4.33
N ARG A 102 0.57 1.46 -4.50
CA ARG A 102 0.94 2.46 -5.49
C ARG A 102 1.89 3.51 -4.93
N TYR A 103 1.62 3.97 -3.71
CA TYR A 103 2.48 4.93 -3.01
C TYR A 103 2.21 4.92 -1.51
N GLU A 104 3.22 5.36 -0.77
CA GLU A 104 3.13 5.77 0.64
C GLU A 104 3.58 7.23 0.74
N ARG A 105 2.80 8.05 1.46
CA ARG A 105 3.10 9.46 1.69
C ARG A 105 2.84 9.86 3.15
N PRO A 106 3.73 10.66 3.77
CA PRO A 106 3.42 11.27 5.06
C PRO A 106 2.41 12.43 4.91
N LEU A 107 1.48 12.53 5.85
CA LEU A 107 0.47 13.60 5.92
C LEU A 107 1.00 14.81 6.70
N SER A 108 0.69 16.02 6.23
CA SER A 108 0.96 17.24 6.98
C SER A 108 -0.05 17.47 8.10
N ASP A 109 0.26 18.34 9.06
CA ASP A 109 -0.69 18.73 10.12
C ASP A 109 -1.99 19.32 9.56
N ALA A 110 -1.88 20.06 8.46
CA ALA A 110 -3.04 20.64 7.78
C ALA A 110 -3.94 19.55 7.16
N ASP A 111 -3.34 18.55 6.53
CA ASP A 111 -4.08 17.43 5.93
C ASP A 111 -4.77 16.60 7.01
N VAL A 112 -4.03 16.27 8.08
CA VAL A 112 -4.56 15.56 9.24
C VAL A 112 -5.75 16.33 9.83
N ALA A 113 -5.63 17.65 10.03
CA ALA A 113 -6.72 18.45 10.56
C ALA A 113 -7.95 18.49 9.64
N ALA A 114 -7.76 18.52 8.31
CA ALA A 114 -8.85 18.46 7.34
C ALA A 114 -9.56 17.10 7.36
N LEU A 115 -8.79 16.00 7.34
CA LEU A 115 -9.30 14.63 7.36
C LEU A 115 -9.97 14.30 8.70
N TRP A 116 -9.44 14.76 9.83
CA TRP A 116 -10.08 14.60 11.15
C TRP A 116 -11.43 15.28 11.26
N LYS A 117 -11.65 16.40 10.58
CA LYS A 117 -12.98 17.03 10.54
C LYS A 117 -13.95 16.14 9.78
N ARG A 118 -13.52 15.55 8.66
CA ARG A 118 -14.34 14.65 7.86
C ARG A 118 -14.67 13.35 8.59
N ALA A 119 -13.68 12.69 9.19
CA ALA A 119 -13.88 11.46 9.96
C ALA A 119 -14.88 11.63 11.11
N ARG A 120 -14.88 12.80 11.78
CA ARG A 120 -15.86 13.13 12.83
C ARG A 120 -17.26 13.45 12.33
N HIS A 121 -17.39 13.83 11.06
CA HIS A 121 -18.68 14.10 10.42
C HIS A 121 -19.26 12.87 9.74
N ARG A 122 -18.64 11.69 9.85
CA ARG A 122 -19.22 10.41 9.45
C ARG A 122 -20.56 10.24 10.16
N PRO A 123 -21.72 10.37 9.49
CA PRO A 123 -22.96 9.95 10.09
C PRO A 123 -22.80 8.45 10.35
N ALA A 124 -23.11 8.00 11.56
CA ALA A 124 -23.29 6.57 11.82
C ALA A 124 -24.19 6.06 10.69
N SER A 125 -23.65 5.11 9.92
CA SER A 125 -24.32 4.50 8.79
C SER A 125 -25.76 4.20 9.18
N LYS A 126 -26.72 4.72 8.42
CA LYS A 126 -28.10 4.26 8.50
C LYS A 126 -28.05 2.75 8.33
N ASP A 127 -28.39 2.05 9.40
CA ASP A 127 -28.48 0.61 9.45
C ASP A 127 -29.24 0.11 8.22
N VAL A 128 -28.55 -0.62 7.36
CA VAL A 128 -29.22 -1.63 6.54
C VAL A 128 -29.49 -2.75 7.52
N ASP A 129 -30.76 -2.89 7.93
CA ASP A 129 -31.23 -3.92 8.86
C ASP A 129 -30.54 -5.27 8.62
N PRO A 130 -29.78 -5.81 9.59
CA PRO A 130 -29.29 -7.17 9.49
C PRO A 130 -30.48 -8.12 9.60
N ALA A 131 -30.63 -9.00 8.60
CA ALA A 131 -31.59 -10.08 8.62
C ALA A 131 -31.45 -10.89 9.94
N PRO A 132 -32.56 -11.24 10.61
CA PRO A 132 -32.50 -11.84 11.93
C PRO A 132 -32.12 -13.32 11.80
N GLY A 133 -30.97 -13.70 12.34
CA GLY A 133 -30.67 -15.11 12.55
C GLY A 133 -29.18 -15.46 12.64
N SER A 134 -28.56 -15.24 13.82
CA SER A 134 -27.75 -16.25 14.55
C SER A 134 -26.82 -15.60 15.60
N PRO A 135 -26.52 -16.31 16.71
CA PRO A 135 -26.28 -15.73 18.04
C PRO A 135 -24.81 -15.38 18.36
N PRO A 136 -24.55 -14.65 19.48
CA PRO A 136 -23.22 -14.18 19.84
C PRO A 136 -22.43 -15.20 20.67
N ALA A 137 -21.12 -15.25 20.44
CA ALA A 137 -20.14 -15.84 21.35
C ALA A 137 -18.78 -15.17 21.09
N ALA A 138 -17.93 -14.84 22.05
CA ALA A 138 -18.01 -14.71 23.48
C ALA A 138 -16.77 -13.89 23.85
N ALA A 139 -16.86 -13.11 24.92
CA ALA A 139 -15.76 -12.35 25.47
C ALA A 139 -14.62 -13.27 25.92
N GLY A 140 -13.38 -12.83 25.68
CA GLY A 140 -12.17 -13.41 26.23
C GLY A 140 -11.10 -12.34 26.35
N ALA A 141 -11.18 -11.54 27.41
CA ALA A 141 -10.13 -10.64 27.85
C ALA A 141 -9.11 -11.43 28.69
N ALA A 142 -7.82 -11.29 28.35
CA ALA A 142 -6.66 -11.42 29.23
C ALA A 142 -5.47 -10.89 28.40
N GLU A 143 -5.11 -9.61 28.53
CA GLU A 143 -4.12 -9.12 29.50
C GLU A 143 -2.72 -9.72 29.25
N HIS A 144 -1.87 -8.97 28.54
CA HIS A 144 -0.43 -8.89 28.80
C HIS A 144 0.09 -7.55 28.28
N ALA A 145 0.22 -6.61 29.20
CA ALA A 145 1.08 -5.47 29.08
C ALA A 145 2.54 -5.92 29.30
N GLU A 146 3.45 -5.53 28.42
CA GLU A 146 4.71 -4.82 28.74
C GLU A 146 5.61 -4.77 27.50
N GLY A 147 6.11 -3.56 27.21
CA GLY A 147 6.97 -3.30 26.06
C GLY A 147 6.99 -1.84 25.64
N ALA A 148 6.80 -0.91 26.58
CA ALA A 148 7.08 0.50 26.37
C ALA A 148 8.59 0.72 26.38
N ALA A 149 9.15 1.09 25.23
CA ALA A 149 10.40 1.84 25.17
C ALA A 149 10.07 3.25 24.66
N PRO A 150 10.30 4.31 25.46
CA PRO A 150 9.90 5.66 25.12
C PRO A 150 10.92 6.32 24.20
N ARG A 151 10.42 6.96 23.13
CA ARG A 151 10.73 8.35 22.75
C ARG A 151 12.18 8.81 23.03
N ALA A 152 13.08 8.61 22.07
CA ALA A 152 14.36 9.33 21.99
C ALA A 152 14.88 9.46 20.55
N GLU A 153 14.16 10.15 19.66
CA GLU A 153 14.71 10.58 18.35
C GLU A 153 14.38 12.04 18.02
N ALA A 154 14.24 12.89 19.03
CA ALA A 154 14.14 14.34 18.85
C ALA A 154 15.51 14.99 19.08
N ALA A 155 16.52 14.63 18.27
CA ALA A 155 17.80 15.33 18.25
C ALA A 155 18.66 15.11 16.99
N ALA A 156 18.30 14.20 16.09
CA ALA A 156 19.14 13.93 14.92
C ALA A 156 18.93 14.97 13.82
N GLY A 157 20.03 15.58 13.36
CA GLY A 157 20.01 16.57 12.28
C GLY A 157 19.47 16.00 10.96
N PRO A 158 19.07 16.83 9.98
CA PRO A 158 18.59 16.35 8.68
C PRO A 158 19.57 15.41 7.96
N ALA A 159 20.88 15.59 8.15
CA ALA A 159 21.93 14.73 7.60
C ALA A 159 21.96 13.34 8.26
N GLU A 160 21.88 13.27 9.59
CA GLU A 160 21.86 11.99 10.33
C GLU A 160 20.60 11.19 10.00
N ARG A 161 19.45 11.85 9.81
CA ARG A 161 18.23 11.18 9.33
C ARG A 161 18.36 10.63 7.92
N ALA A 162 19.08 11.32 7.04
CA ALA A 162 19.34 10.85 5.68
C ALA A 162 20.28 9.63 5.70
N GLU A 163 21.31 9.63 6.53
CA GLU A 163 22.21 8.49 6.71
C GLU A 163 21.48 7.27 7.31
N GLN A 164 20.63 7.47 8.33
CA GLN A 164 19.80 6.39 8.88
C GLN A 164 18.79 5.84 7.87
N ALA A 165 18.26 6.68 6.97
CA ALA A 165 17.41 6.23 5.88
C ALA A 165 18.20 5.42 4.84
N ALA A 166 19.41 5.86 4.50
CA ALA A 166 20.30 5.14 3.59
C ALA A 166 20.70 3.77 4.15
N GLN A 167 21.10 3.69 5.43
CA GLN A 167 21.43 2.44 6.10
C GLN A 167 20.24 1.46 6.13
N ARG A 168 19.02 1.97 6.34
CA ARG A 168 17.80 1.14 6.27
C ARG A 168 17.54 0.63 4.85
N ALA A 169 17.80 1.44 3.83
CA ALA A 169 17.67 1.04 2.44
C ALA A 169 18.71 -0.04 2.06
N GLU A 170 19.96 0.10 2.50
CA GLU A 170 21.02 -0.90 2.29
C GLU A 170 20.70 -2.23 2.99
N ALA A 171 20.19 -2.16 4.23
CA ALA A 171 19.76 -3.35 4.95
C ALA A 171 18.56 -4.04 4.28
N ALA A 172 17.63 -3.27 3.71
CA ALA A 172 16.51 -3.81 2.94
C ALA A 172 16.98 -4.48 1.63
N ALA A 173 17.92 -3.85 0.91
CA ALA A 173 18.52 -4.40 -0.29
C ALA A 173 19.25 -5.72 0.00
N SER A 174 20.05 -5.77 1.07
CA SER A 174 20.76 -7.00 1.48
C SER A 174 19.81 -8.15 1.80
N ARG A 175 18.66 -7.85 2.42
CA ARG A 175 17.61 -8.86 2.69
C ARG A 175 16.94 -9.35 1.40
N LEU A 176 16.73 -8.46 0.44
CA LEU A 176 16.17 -8.82 -0.87
C LEU A 176 17.12 -9.74 -1.64
N GLU A 177 18.42 -9.44 -1.64
CA GLU A 177 19.44 -10.30 -2.25
C GLU A 177 19.48 -11.69 -1.61
N ALA A 178 19.43 -11.76 -0.28
CA ALA A 178 19.38 -13.03 0.44
C ALA A 178 18.10 -13.84 0.09
N ALA A 179 16.95 -13.19 0.02
CA ALA A 179 15.70 -13.84 -0.36
C ALA A 179 15.70 -14.31 -1.83
N ALA A 180 16.35 -13.56 -2.73
CA ALA A 180 16.51 -13.97 -4.12
C ALA A 180 17.41 -15.22 -4.25
N ALA A 181 18.53 -15.26 -3.52
CA ALA A 181 19.41 -16.43 -3.48
C ALA A 181 18.70 -17.67 -2.90
N GLU A 182 17.86 -17.48 -1.88
CA GLU A 182 17.05 -18.58 -1.32
C GLU A 182 16.00 -19.09 -2.32
N ALA A 183 15.39 -18.19 -3.09
CA ALA A 183 14.44 -18.56 -4.14
C ALA A 183 15.11 -19.34 -5.29
N GLU A 184 16.32 -18.96 -5.69
CA GLU A 184 17.11 -19.68 -6.70
C GLU A 184 17.42 -21.10 -6.21
N HIS A 185 17.93 -21.25 -4.99
CA HIS A 185 18.18 -22.57 -4.42
C HIS A 185 16.92 -23.43 -4.25
N ALA A 186 15.76 -22.81 -3.98
CA ALA A 186 14.51 -23.52 -3.93
C ALA A 186 14.05 -24.02 -5.31
N ALA A 187 14.28 -23.21 -6.36
CA ALA A 187 14.01 -23.59 -7.74
C ALA A 187 14.90 -24.75 -8.20
N ASP A 188 16.22 -24.68 -7.93
CA ASP A 188 17.16 -25.77 -8.25
C ASP A 188 16.75 -27.09 -7.61
N ARG A 189 16.30 -27.06 -6.34
CA ARG A 189 15.81 -28.26 -5.65
C ARG A 189 14.53 -28.80 -6.27
N ALA A 190 13.64 -27.94 -6.74
CA ALA A 190 12.41 -28.36 -7.40
C ALA A 190 12.71 -29.01 -8.75
N GLU A 191 13.65 -28.47 -9.51
CA GLU A 191 14.10 -29.03 -10.79
C GLU A 191 14.78 -30.40 -10.59
N ALA A 192 15.69 -30.51 -9.61
CA ALA A 192 16.31 -31.79 -9.26
C ALA A 192 15.27 -32.85 -8.83
N ALA A 193 14.21 -32.44 -8.13
CA ALA A 193 13.13 -33.33 -7.74
C ALA A 193 12.29 -33.79 -8.95
N SER A 194 12.02 -32.89 -9.92
CA SER A 194 11.31 -33.27 -11.15
C SER A 194 12.13 -34.26 -12.00
N ASP A 195 13.43 -34.02 -12.15
CA ASP A 195 14.31 -34.90 -12.93
C ASP A 195 14.41 -36.31 -12.31
N ALA A 196 14.50 -36.38 -10.98
CA ALA A 196 14.48 -37.65 -10.26
C ALA A 196 13.16 -38.41 -10.47
N MET A 197 12.03 -37.69 -10.47
CA MET A 197 10.71 -38.29 -10.69
C MET A 197 10.56 -38.78 -12.13
N GLU A 198 11.02 -38.01 -13.12
CA GLU A 198 11.03 -38.43 -14.52
C GLU A 198 11.88 -39.69 -14.71
N THR A 199 13.08 -39.73 -14.12
CA THR A 199 13.98 -40.89 -14.18
C THR A 199 13.32 -42.13 -13.56
N ALA A 200 12.63 -41.98 -12.43
CA ALA A 200 11.90 -43.08 -11.78
C ALA A 200 10.77 -43.61 -12.67
N VAL A 201 10.00 -42.73 -13.32
CA VAL A 201 8.93 -43.10 -14.26
C VAL A 201 9.49 -43.84 -15.48
N GLN A 202 10.59 -43.34 -16.08
CA GLN A 202 11.23 -44.01 -17.21
C GLN A 202 11.76 -45.40 -16.84
N THR A 203 12.31 -45.55 -15.63
CA THR A 203 12.81 -46.84 -15.12
C THR A 203 11.67 -47.83 -14.88
N ALA A 204 10.55 -47.38 -14.31
CA ALA A 204 9.36 -48.21 -14.10
C ALA A 204 8.73 -48.69 -15.41
N ARG A 205 8.79 -47.87 -16.47
CA ARG A 205 8.23 -48.19 -17.79
C ARG A 205 9.08 -49.15 -18.62
N ARG A 206 10.34 -49.35 -18.26
CA ARG A 206 11.28 -50.28 -18.93
C ARG A 206 11.31 -51.69 -18.30
N LYS A 207 10.67 -51.89 -17.15
CA LYS A 207 10.47 -53.21 -16.52
C LYS A 207 9.11 -53.77 -16.90
#